data_AF-A0A932TTJ2-F1
#
_entry.id   AF-A0A932TTJ2-F1
#
_cell.length_a   1.000
_cell.length_b   1.000
_cell.length_c   1.000
_cell.angle_alpha   90.00
_cell.angle_beta   90.00
_cell.angle_gamma   90.00
#
_symmetry.space_group_name_H-M   'P 1'
#
loop_
_entity.id
_entity.type
_entity.pdbx_description
1 polymer ?
#
loop_
_entity_poly.entity_id
_entity_poly.type
_entity_poly.pdbx_seq_one_letter_code
_entity_poly.pdbx_strand_id
1 'polypeptide(L)'
;MGLSDVLEEYGRGVGAWLDQCKRQTAAVQRLQKAVAAGKLRDLEKLRLAARAAADAASQRAGDCEPLEFDAAAYLSRDGGFLPELQRAADEAGVRLFERDGTIFCYPVLVRAEPELAAVRIDKNLESSIRPEALAAILKKLQSREPKSQPERFIETLYEAYELVRAHRRIREHIDLSLARIYRVLTLLPGANRDYTPLDFIRDVYILDASDTEETRKGYRMSLTASTVSRERSAPIYRFVTREGIEKDYAGIKFTPPAPALDLES
;
A
#
# COMPACT_ATOMS: atom_id res chain seq x y z
N MET A 1 1.66 -22.27 16.57
CA MET A 1 0.79 -22.46 15.40
C MET A 1 0.62 -21.08 14.80
N GLY A 2 0.94 -20.91 13.52
CA GLY A 2 0.97 -19.58 12.93
C GLY A 2 -0.42 -19.11 12.51
N LEU A 3 -0.56 -17.81 12.25
CA LEU A 3 -1.85 -17.24 11.83
C LEU A 3 -2.32 -17.89 10.51
N SER A 4 -1.39 -18.14 9.59
CA SER A 4 -1.70 -18.80 8.31
C SER A 4 -2.30 -20.19 8.49
N ASP A 5 -1.75 -20.99 9.42
CA ASP A 5 -2.25 -22.34 9.71
C ASP A 5 -3.68 -22.29 10.26
N VAL A 6 -3.92 -21.38 11.21
CA VAL A 6 -5.22 -21.17 11.84
C VAL A 6 -6.26 -20.73 10.81
N LEU A 7 -5.92 -19.77 9.94
CA LEU A 7 -6.81 -19.30 8.89
C LEU A 7 -7.07 -20.36 7.82
N GLU A 8 -6.11 -21.24 7.53
CA GLU A 8 -6.28 -22.34 6.59
C GLU A 8 -7.22 -23.41 7.15
N GLU A 9 -7.07 -23.76 8.43
CA GLU A 9 -8.00 -24.66 9.11
C GLU A 9 -9.42 -24.09 9.17
N TYR A 10 -9.56 -22.85 9.60
CA TYR A 10 -10.86 -22.16 9.61
C TYR A 10 -11.45 -22.07 8.20
N GLY A 11 -10.62 -21.75 7.21
CA GLY A 11 -11.00 -21.67 5.79
C GLY A 11 -11.53 -22.99 5.23
N ARG A 12 -11.01 -24.15 5.66
CA ARG A 12 -11.56 -25.47 5.29
C ARG A 12 -12.98 -25.66 5.84
N GLY A 13 -13.24 -25.23 7.07
CA GLY A 13 -14.58 -25.23 7.68
C GLY A 13 -15.56 -24.37 6.88
N VAL A 14 -15.19 -23.11 6.62
CA VAL A 14 -15.97 -22.16 5.82
C VAL A 14 -16.20 -22.68 4.39
N GLY A 15 -15.19 -23.29 3.76
CA GLY A 15 -15.31 -23.87 2.42
C GLY A 15 -16.30 -25.03 2.36
N ALA A 16 -16.24 -25.95 3.33
CA ALA A 16 -17.20 -27.04 3.43
C ALA A 16 -18.63 -26.53 3.66
N TRP A 17 -18.79 -25.48 4.47
CA TRP A 17 -20.08 -24.83 4.67
C TRP A 17 -20.61 -24.20 3.38
N LEU A 18 -19.77 -23.47 2.65
CA LEU A 18 -20.11 -22.88 1.34
C LEU A 18 -20.60 -23.94 0.35
N ASP A 19 -19.92 -25.08 0.27
CA ASP A 19 -20.31 -26.16 -0.64
C ASP A 19 -21.67 -26.76 -0.28
N GLN A 20 -22.00 -26.83 1.01
CA GLN A 20 -23.31 -27.28 1.44
C GLN A 20 -24.41 -26.26 1.13
N CYS A 21 -24.14 -24.96 1.28
CA CYS A 21 -25.04 -23.87 0.85
C CYS A 21 -25.30 -23.90 -0.67
N LYS A 22 -24.28 -24.21 -1.49
CA LYS A 22 -24.45 -24.39 -2.95
C LYS A 22 -25.39 -25.57 -3.26
N ARG A 23 -25.24 -26.70 -2.56
CA ARG A 23 -26.12 -27.87 -2.70
C ARG A 23 -27.56 -27.56 -2.30
N GLN A 24 -27.75 -26.86 -1.19
CA GLN A 24 -29.06 -26.36 -0.76
C GLN A 24 -29.70 -25.48 -1.84
N THR A 25 -28.95 -24.50 -2.36
CA THR A 25 -29.43 -23.59 -3.42
C THR A 25 -29.87 -24.38 -4.66
N ALA A 26 -29.07 -25.36 -5.10
CA ALA A 26 -29.42 -26.21 -6.23
C ALA A 26 -30.67 -27.06 -5.98
N ALA A 27 -30.86 -27.57 -4.75
CA ALA A 27 -32.05 -28.36 -4.40
C ALA A 27 -33.33 -27.53 -4.41
N VAL A 28 -33.28 -26.30 -3.86
CA VAL A 28 -34.40 -25.35 -3.87
C VAL A 28 -34.74 -24.92 -5.31
N GLN A 29 -33.73 -24.66 -6.14
CA GLN A 29 -33.97 -24.34 -7.56
C GLN A 29 -34.64 -25.48 -8.33
N ARG A 30 -34.30 -26.75 -8.04
CA ARG A 30 -34.98 -27.91 -8.65
C ARG A 30 -36.44 -28.01 -8.22
N LEU A 31 -36.73 -27.78 -6.93
CA LEU A 31 -38.09 -27.72 -6.43
C LEU A 31 -38.89 -26.60 -7.11
N GLN A 32 -38.32 -25.39 -7.20
CA GLN A 32 -38.95 -24.25 -7.89
C GLN A 32 -39.31 -24.60 -9.34
N LYS A 33 -38.39 -25.22 -10.09
CA LYS A 33 -38.65 -25.66 -11.47
C LYS A 33 -39.75 -26.72 -11.57
N ALA A 34 -39.80 -27.65 -10.61
CA ALA A 34 -40.84 -28.68 -10.58
C ALA A 34 -42.24 -28.10 -10.25
N VAL A 35 -42.29 -27.09 -9.37
CA VAL A 35 -43.52 -26.33 -9.09
C VAL A 35 -43.98 -25.59 -10.35
N ALA A 36 -43.09 -24.85 -11.02
CA ALA A 36 -43.41 -24.12 -12.25
C ALA A 36 -43.88 -25.05 -13.39
N ALA A 37 -43.32 -26.25 -13.48
CA ALA A 37 -43.69 -27.26 -14.48
C ALA A 37 -44.92 -28.12 -14.08
N GLY A 38 -45.49 -27.93 -12.89
CA GLY A 38 -46.66 -28.70 -12.42
C GLY A 38 -46.39 -30.19 -12.19
N LYS A 39 -45.14 -30.60 -11.88
CA LYS A 39 -44.76 -32.01 -11.69
C LYS A 39 -45.17 -32.55 -10.32
N LEU A 40 -46.48 -32.63 -10.07
CA LEU A 40 -47.08 -32.97 -8.76
C LEU A 40 -46.52 -34.26 -8.14
N ARG A 41 -46.23 -35.30 -8.94
CA ARG A 41 -45.66 -36.56 -8.47
C ARG A 41 -44.26 -36.43 -7.84
N ASP A 42 -43.46 -35.49 -8.33
CA ASP A 42 -42.07 -35.30 -7.89
C ASP A 42 -41.95 -34.25 -6.78
N LEU A 43 -42.98 -33.44 -6.54
CA LEU A 43 -42.92 -32.29 -5.62
C LEU A 43 -42.54 -32.70 -4.20
N GLU A 44 -43.19 -33.70 -3.63
CA GLU A 44 -42.93 -34.08 -2.24
C GLU A 44 -41.51 -34.63 -2.06
N LYS A 45 -41.04 -35.43 -3.02
CA LYS A 45 -39.66 -35.93 -3.05
C LYS A 45 -38.65 -34.78 -3.14
N LEU A 46 -38.90 -33.80 -4.01
CA LEU A 46 -38.02 -32.63 -4.17
C LEU A 46 -38.08 -31.69 -2.96
N ARG A 47 -39.24 -31.58 -2.30
CA ARG A 47 -39.42 -30.82 -1.06
C ARG A 47 -38.61 -31.43 0.08
N LEU A 48 -38.70 -32.74 0.27
CA LEU A 48 -37.90 -33.47 1.26
C LEU A 48 -36.41 -33.34 0.98
N ALA A 49 -35.99 -33.47 -0.27
CA ALA A 49 -34.58 -33.30 -0.66
C ALA A 49 -34.07 -31.86 -0.41
N ALA A 50 -34.88 -30.84 -0.71
CA ALA A 50 -34.54 -29.45 -0.43
C ALA A 50 -34.45 -29.17 1.07
N ARG A 51 -35.37 -29.76 1.87
CA ARG A 51 -35.34 -29.66 3.33
C ARG A 51 -34.10 -30.32 3.93
N ALA A 52 -33.79 -31.55 3.52
CA ALA A 52 -32.60 -32.25 3.97
C ALA A 52 -31.31 -31.49 3.62
N ALA A 53 -31.23 -30.89 2.43
CA ALA A 53 -30.08 -30.07 2.05
C ALA A 53 -29.94 -28.81 2.91
N ALA A 54 -31.05 -28.17 3.30
CA ALA A 54 -31.07 -27.03 4.21
C ALA A 54 -30.66 -27.40 5.63
N ASP A 55 -31.19 -28.51 6.17
CA ASP A 55 -30.85 -28.98 7.51
C ASP A 55 -29.34 -29.33 7.58
N ALA A 56 -28.80 -29.99 6.56
CA ALA A 56 -27.36 -30.28 6.47
C ALA A 56 -26.49 -29.01 6.34
N ALA A 57 -26.97 -27.97 5.65
CA ALA A 57 -26.27 -26.67 5.60
C ALA A 57 -26.25 -25.98 6.96
N SER A 58 -27.36 -26.04 7.70
CA SER A 58 -27.46 -25.51 9.05
C SER A 58 -26.58 -26.28 10.04
N GLN A 59 -26.54 -27.61 9.95
CA GLN A 59 -25.63 -28.43 10.76
C GLN A 59 -24.18 -28.05 10.49
N ARG A 60 -23.81 -27.93 9.21
CA ARG A 60 -22.44 -27.57 8.86
C ARG A 60 -22.04 -26.15 9.29
N ALA A 61 -23.01 -25.22 9.33
CA ALA A 61 -22.81 -23.91 9.92
C ALA A 61 -22.50 -24.01 11.43
N GLY A 62 -23.19 -24.91 12.14
CA GLY A 62 -22.95 -25.18 13.55
C GLY A 62 -21.60 -25.83 13.83
N ASP A 63 -21.13 -26.72 12.94
CA ASP A 63 -19.78 -27.32 13.04
C ASP A 63 -18.65 -26.31 12.79
N CYS A 64 -18.95 -25.15 12.21
CA CYS A 64 -17.98 -24.11 11.94
C CYS A 64 -17.81 -23.27 13.21
N GLU A 65 -17.02 -23.79 14.15
CA GLU A 65 -16.70 -23.14 15.42
C GLU A 65 -16.18 -21.71 15.23
N PRO A 66 -16.40 -20.79 16.19
CA PRO A 66 -15.83 -19.46 16.15
C PRO A 66 -14.31 -19.48 16.00
N LEU A 67 -13.76 -18.50 15.28
CA LEU A 67 -12.32 -18.30 15.21
C LEU A 67 -11.82 -17.70 16.52
N GLU A 68 -11.27 -18.54 17.40
CA GLU A 68 -10.58 -18.10 18.61
C GLU A 68 -9.11 -17.79 18.29
N PHE A 69 -8.82 -16.52 18.00
CA PHE A 69 -7.45 -16.06 17.74
C PHE A 69 -7.20 -14.70 18.37
N ASP A 70 -6.18 -14.62 19.23
CA ASP A 70 -5.76 -13.35 19.82
C ASP A 70 -4.82 -12.59 18.86
N ALA A 71 -5.45 -11.77 18.01
CA ALA A 71 -4.72 -10.94 17.05
C ALA A 71 -3.81 -9.90 17.73
N ALA A 72 -4.19 -9.39 18.91
CA ALA A 72 -3.39 -8.40 19.63
C ALA A 72 -2.11 -9.02 20.20
N ALA A 73 -2.20 -10.20 20.80
CA ALA A 73 -1.03 -10.95 21.25
C ALA A 73 -0.12 -11.35 20.07
N TYR A 74 -0.70 -11.77 18.94
CA TYR A 74 0.07 -12.15 17.75
C TYR A 74 0.85 -10.99 17.13
N LEU A 75 0.25 -9.79 17.06
CA LEU A 75 0.86 -8.58 16.52
C LEU A 75 1.76 -7.83 17.51
N SER A 76 1.84 -8.29 18.76
CA SER A 76 2.72 -7.70 19.77
C SER A 76 4.19 -7.87 19.38
N ARG A 77 5.08 -7.06 19.98
CA ARG A 77 6.52 -7.04 19.66
C ARG A 77 7.18 -8.42 19.77
N ASP A 78 6.79 -9.19 20.78
CA ASP A 78 7.30 -10.55 21.04
C ASP A 78 6.39 -11.64 20.45
N GLY A 79 5.42 -11.26 19.61
CA GLY A 79 4.45 -12.15 18.98
C GLY A 79 5.02 -12.91 17.78
N GLY A 80 4.20 -13.82 17.23
CA GLY A 80 4.56 -14.67 16.10
C GLY A 80 4.51 -13.98 14.73
N PHE A 81 3.99 -12.75 14.63
CA PHE A 81 3.75 -12.07 13.36
C PHE A 81 5.02 -11.79 12.56
N LEU A 82 6.01 -11.18 13.20
CA LEU A 82 7.25 -10.76 12.56
C LEU A 82 8.06 -11.92 11.95
N PRO A 83 8.35 -13.03 12.66
CA PRO A 83 9.07 -14.14 12.07
C PRO A 83 8.27 -14.83 10.94
N GLU A 84 6.95 -14.89 11.04
CA GLU A 84 6.11 -15.43 9.96
C GLU A 84 6.11 -14.52 8.73
N LEU A 85 6.05 -13.20 8.92
CA LEU A 85 6.13 -12.23 7.84
C LEU A 85 7.50 -12.27 7.16
N GLN A 86 8.59 -12.37 7.92
CA GLN A 86 9.95 -12.51 7.38
C GLN A 86 10.06 -13.74 6.50
N ARG A 87 9.61 -14.91 6.97
CA ARG A 87 9.59 -16.14 6.17
C ARG A 87 8.75 -15.99 4.88
N ALA A 88 7.54 -15.46 5.00
CA ALA A 88 6.66 -15.25 3.85
C ALA A 88 7.24 -14.24 2.84
N ALA A 89 7.96 -13.22 3.34
CA ALA A 89 8.64 -12.24 2.51
C ALA A 89 9.85 -12.84 1.79
N ASP A 90 10.66 -13.64 2.47
CA ASP A 90 11.80 -14.35 1.89
C ASP A 90 11.35 -15.29 0.76
N GLU A 91 10.28 -16.05 0.98
CA GLU A 91 9.65 -16.91 -0.05
C GLU A 91 9.12 -16.09 -1.24
N ALA A 92 8.58 -14.90 -0.98
CA ALA A 92 8.10 -13.99 -2.02
C ALA A 92 9.24 -13.23 -2.73
N GLY A 93 10.47 -13.27 -2.21
CA GLY A 93 11.62 -12.50 -2.69
C GLY A 93 11.57 -11.01 -2.31
N VAL A 94 10.91 -10.67 -1.20
CA VAL A 94 10.78 -9.31 -0.67
C VAL A 94 11.81 -9.09 0.43
N ARG A 95 12.63 -8.04 0.30
CA ARG A 95 13.61 -7.69 1.33
C ARG A 95 12.97 -6.88 2.44
N LEU A 96 13.00 -7.42 3.65
CA LEU A 96 12.57 -6.76 4.89
C LEU A 96 13.78 -6.49 5.79
N PHE A 97 13.78 -5.36 6.48
CA PHE A 97 14.70 -5.09 7.58
C PHE A 97 13.88 -4.72 8.82
N GLU A 98 14.31 -5.15 9.99
CA GLU A 98 13.65 -4.79 11.24
C GLU A 98 14.58 -3.93 12.09
N ARG A 99 14.07 -2.82 12.60
CA ARG A 99 14.74 -2.02 13.64
C ARG A 99 13.70 -1.47 14.62
N ASP A 100 13.94 -1.66 15.91
CA ASP A 100 13.11 -1.12 17.00
C ASP A 100 11.59 -1.42 16.88
N GLY A 101 11.23 -2.62 16.40
CA GLY A 101 9.83 -3.02 16.22
C GLY A 101 9.15 -2.41 14.99
N THR A 102 9.91 -1.75 14.12
CA THR A 102 9.46 -1.23 12.83
C THR A 102 10.06 -2.05 11.71
N ILE A 103 9.22 -2.41 10.73
CA ILE A 103 9.60 -3.22 9.58
C ILE A 103 9.77 -2.30 8.37
N PHE A 104 10.99 -2.27 7.86
CA PHE A 104 11.42 -1.48 6.73
C PHE A 104 11.34 -2.34 5.47
N CYS A 105 10.51 -1.93 4.51
CA CYS A 105 10.34 -2.60 3.24
C CYS A 105 10.37 -1.58 2.12
N TYR A 106 11.53 -1.34 1.50
CA TYR A 106 11.67 -0.38 0.40
C TYR A 106 10.49 -0.48 -0.59
N PRO A 107 9.77 0.62 -0.89
CA PRO A 107 9.99 2.00 -0.41
C PRO A 107 9.20 2.43 0.86
N VAL A 108 8.44 1.53 1.46
CA VAL A 108 7.46 1.80 2.53
C VAL A 108 7.94 1.36 3.92
N LEU A 109 7.33 1.94 4.94
CA LEU A 109 7.48 1.50 6.32
C LEU A 109 6.24 0.74 6.77
N VAL A 110 6.45 -0.35 7.50
CA VAL A 110 5.41 -1.25 7.97
C VAL A 110 5.49 -1.33 9.50
N ARG A 111 4.36 -1.09 10.18
CA ARG A 111 4.25 -1.13 11.63
C ARG A 111 3.02 -1.94 12.04
N ALA A 112 3.20 -2.88 12.95
CA ALA A 112 2.07 -3.61 13.54
C ALA A 112 1.28 -2.69 14.48
N GLU A 113 -0.05 -2.75 14.42
CA GLU A 113 -0.98 -2.00 15.27
C GLU A 113 -1.89 -3.01 16.01
N PRO A 114 -1.44 -3.56 17.16
CA PRO A 114 -2.16 -4.62 17.86
C PRO A 114 -3.59 -4.24 18.27
N GLU A 115 -3.78 -2.98 18.71
CA GLU A 115 -5.08 -2.45 19.15
C GLU A 115 -6.14 -2.47 18.05
N LEU A 116 -5.72 -2.42 16.78
CA LEU A 116 -6.59 -2.38 15.61
C LEU A 116 -6.63 -3.72 14.85
N ALA A 117 -5.93 -4.75 15.35
CA ALA A 117 -5.74 -6.03 14.66
C ALA A 117 -5.29 -5.84 13.19
N ALA A 118 -4.42 -4.87 12.95
CA ALA A 118 -4.07 -4.41 11.61
C ALA A 118 -2.58 -4.05 11.52
N VAL A 119 -2.12 -3.87 10.29
CA VAL A 119 -0.76 -3.42 9.98
C VAL A 119 -0.84 -2.09 9.25
N ARG A 120 -0.09 -1.11 9.73
CA ARG A 120 0.03 0.19 9.09
C ARG A 120 1.18 0.16 8.07
N ILE A 121 0.87 0.48 6.83
CA ILE A 121 1.83 0.69 5.74
C ILE A 121 1.85 2.19 5.46
N ASP A 122 2.90 2.88 5.93
CA ASP A 122 3.00 4.34 6.02
C ASP A 122 1.77 4.98 6.68
N LYS A 123 0.83 5.50 5.87
CA LYS A 123 -0.41 6.14 6.31
C LYS A 123 -1.63 5.24 6.17
N ASN A 124 -1.52 4.16 5.40
CA ASN A 124 -2.63 3.27 5.10
C ASN A 124 -2.72 2.18 6.16
N LEU A 125 -3.93 1.92 6.66
CA LEU A 125 -4.20 0.83 7.57
C LEU A 125 -4.65 -0.38 6.75
N GLU A 126 -3.92 -1.50 6.86
CA GLU A 126 -4.22 -2.75 6.17
C GLU A 126 -4.68 -3.81 7.19
N SER A 127 -5.90 -4.30 7.01
CA SER A 127 -6.48 -5.35 7.85
C SER A 127 -6.10 -6.76 7.40
N SER A 128 -5.51 -6.91 6.21
CA SER A 128 -5.03 -8.17 5.68
C SER A 128 -3.73 -8.60 6.36
N ILE A 129 -3.82 -9.02 7.62
CA ILE A 129 -2.67 -9.37 8.46
C ILE A 129 -2.06 -10.75 8.15
N ARG A 130 -2.68 -11.53 7.25
CA ARG A 130 -2.13 -12.82 6.80
C ARG A 130 -0.75 -12.61 6.15
N PRO A 131 0.33 -13.23 6.67
CA PRO A 131 1.70 -12.99 6.22
C PRO A 131 1.90 -13.08 4.70
N GLU A 132 1.33 -14.08 4.03
CA GLU A 132 1.52 -14.26 2.57
C GLU A 132 0.77 -13.20 1.76
N ALA A 133 -0.41 -12.79 2.24
CA ALA A 133 -1.18 -11.72 1.61
C ALA A 133 -0.44 -10.37 1.75
N LEU A 134 0.10 -10.10 2.94
CA LEU A 134 0.89 -8.90 3.20
C LEU A 134 2.19 -8.90 2.38
N ALA A 135 2.92 -10.01 2.35
CA ALA A 135 4.13 -10.15 1.51
C ALA A 135 3.82 -9.91 0.03
N ALA A 136 2.69 -10.37 -0.49
CA ALA A 136 2.28 -10.10 -1.86
C ALA A 136 1.96 -8.60 -2.12
N ILE A 137 1.37 -7.90 -1.14
CA ILE A 137 1.15 -6.45 -1.20
C ILE A 137 2.50 -5.72 -1.23
N LEU A 138 3.41 -6.06 -0.31
CA LEU A 138 4.74 -5.47 -0.22
C LEU A 138 5.56 -5.72 -1.48
N LYS A 139 5.48 -6.92 -2.07
CA LYS A 139 6.11 -7.24 -3.35
C LYS A 139 5.63 -6.32 -4.47
N LYS A 140 4.32 -6.11 -4.59
CA LYS A 140 3.74 -5.19 -5.59
C LYS A 140 4.21 -3.77 -5.40
N LEU A 141 4.44 -3.33 -4.16
CA LEU A 141 4.98 -2.00 -3.87
C LEU A 141 6.46 -1.94 -4.27
N GLN A 142 7.26 -2.93 -3.90
CA GLN A 142 8.70 -2.99 -4.20
C GLN A 142 9.00 -3.15 -5.70
N SER A 143 8.18 -3.90 -6.44
CA SER A 143 8.40 -4.18 -7.86
C SER A 143 7.97 -3.08 -8.81
N ARG A 144 7.27 -2.05 -8.34
CA ARG A 144 6.93 -0.90 -9.18
C ARG A 144 8.21 -0.21 -9.63
N GLU A 145 8.37 -0.05 -10.93
CA GLU A 145 9.50 0.71 -11.49
C GLU A 145 9.34 2.21 -11.24
N PRO A 146 10.44 2.98 -11.24
CA PRO A 146 10.42 4.43 -11.25
C PRO A 146 9.67 4.94 -12.48
N LYS A 147 8.87 6.00 -12.34
CA LYS A 147 8.08 6.51 -13.47
C LYS A 147 8.83 7.51 -14.33
N SER A 148 9.95 8.03 -13.83
CA SER A 148 10.76 9.02 -14.52
C SER A 148 12.25 8.70 -14.43
N GLN A 149 12.98 9.08 -15.49
CA GLN A 149 14.45 9.11 -15.47
C GLN A 149 14.93 10.38 -14.75
N PRO A 150 16.01 10.32 -13.94
CA PRO A 150 16.50 11.46 -13.18
C PRO A 150 16.65 12.75 -14.00
N GLU A 151 17.22 12.66 -15.20
CA GLU A 151 17.53 13.79 -16.08
C GLU A 151 16.27 14.48 -16.61
N ARG A 152 15.17 13.74 -16.77
CA ARG A 152 13.87 14.32 -17.16
C ARG A 152 13.10 14.81 -15.93
N PHE A 153 13.27 14.12 -14.82
CA PHE A 153 12.56 14.44 -13.59
C PHE A 153 13.02 15.77 -12.99
N ILE A 154 14.32 16.06 -12.98
CA ILE A 154 14.86 17.33 -12.47
C ILE A 154 14.32 18.55 -13.23
N GLU A 155 14.19 18.44 -14.56
CA GLU A 155 13.59 19.50 -15.39
C GLU A 155 12.12 19.72 -15.04
N THR A 156 11.38 18.63 -14.89
CA THR A 156 9.96 18.65 -14.53
C THR A 156 9.75 19.25 -13.13
N LEU A 157 10.61 18.88 -12.17
CA LEU A 157 10.62 19.46 -10.83
C LEU A 157 10.91 20.96 -10.86
N TYR A 158 11.87 21.39 -11.68
CA TYR A 158 12.22 22.80 -11.83
C TYR A 158 11.05 23.61 -12.42
N GLU A 159 10.39 23.11 -13.46
CA GLU A 159 9.21 23.79 -14.03
C GLU A 159 8.07 23.90 -13.01
N ALA A 160 7.77 22.83 -12.28
CA ALA A 160 6.76 22.86 -11.22
C ALA A 160 7.15 23.81 -10.06
N TYR A 161 8.44 23.87 -9.72
CA TYR A 161 8.99 24.80 -8.74
C TYR A 161 8.80 26.27 -9.18
N GLU A 162 9.11 26.59 -10.43
CA GLU A 162 8.89 27.93 -11.00
C GLU A 162 7.41 28.31 -11.01
N LEU A 163 6.52 27.37 -11.36
CA LEU A 163 5.06 27.59 -11.31
C LEU A 163 4.59 27.94 -9.90
N VAL A 164 5.06 27.22 -8.86
CA VAL A 164 4.73 27.53 -7.46
C VAL A 164 5.29 28.89 -7.05
N ARG A 165 6.53 29.24 -7.44
CA ARG A 165 7.12 30.56 -7.14
C ARG A 165 6.36 31.69 -7.78
N ALA A 166 6.08 31.58 -9.08
CA ALA A 166 5.37 32.58 -9.85
C ALA A 166 3.95 32.80 -9.30
N HIS A 167 3.23 31.72 -9.00
CA HIS A 167 1.90 31.81 -8.39
C HIS A 167 1.90 32.55 -7.04
N ARG A 168 2.95 32.35 -6.24
CA ARG A 168 3.14 33.05 -4.95
C ARG A 168 3.82 34.42 -5.06
N ARG A 169 4.16 34.87 -6.28
CA ARG A 169 4.88 36.12 -6.55
C ARG A 169 6.23 36.21 -5.81
N ILE A 170 6.91 35.08 -5.63
CA ILE A 170 8.22 35.02 -4.97
C ILE A 170 9.31 35.21 -6.03
N ARG A 171 10.11 36.28 -5.91
CA ARG A 171 11.20 36.59 -6.85
C ARG A 171 12.50 35.85 -6.54
N GLU A 172 12.72 35.49 -5.29
CA GLU A 172 13.92 34.77 -4.85
C GLU A 172 13.75 33.27 -5.04
N HIS A 173 14.86 32.55 -5.19
CA HIS A 173 14.85 31.09 -5.16
C HIS A 173 14.96 30.62 -3.71
N ILE A 174 13.80 30.36 -3.11
CA ILE A 174 13.67 29.91 -1.72
C ILE A 174 13.36 28.42 -1.64
N ASP A 175 13.50 27.84 -0.46
CA ASP A 175 13.02 26.47 -0.21
C ASP A 175 11.48 26.41 -0.32
N LEU A 176 10.97 25.45 -1.10
CA LEU A 176 9.54 25.23 -1.30
C LEU A 176 9.15 23.81 -0.91
N SER A 177 7.95 23.66 -0.35
CA SER A 177 7.42 22.35 0.04
C SER A 177 7.25 21.41 -1.17
N LEU A 178 7.86 20.23 -1.09
CA LEU A 178 7.68 19.14 -2.06
C LEU A 178 6.21 18.72 -2.21
N ALA A 179 5.42 18.84 -1.14
CA ALA A 179 3.99 18.52 -1.19
C ALA A 179 3.21 19.44 -2.13
N ARG A 180 3.65 20.71 -2.25
CA ARG A 180 3.06 21.65 -3.22
C ARG A 180 3.54 21.37 -4.63
N ILE A 181 4.81 21.02 -4.80
CA ILE A 181 5.34 20.60 -6.10
C ILE A 181 4.53 19.41 -6.62
N TYR A 182 4.35 18.37 -5.79
CA TYR A 182 3.52 17.21 -6.13
C TYR A 182 2.09 17.58 -6.52
N ARG A 183 1.44 18.49 -5.79
CA ARG A 183 0.09 18.97 -6.12
C ARG A 183 0.03 19.64 -7.50
N VAL A 184 1.05 20.42 -7.87
CA VAL A 184 1.14 21.05 -9.19
C VAL A 184 1.30 19.99 -10.28
N LEU A 185 2.15 18.98 -10.06
CA LEU A 185 2.34 17.87 -11.00
C LEU A 185 1.08 17.00 -11.18
N THR A 186 0.13 17.07 -10.26
CA THR A 186 -1.08 16.23 -10.25
C THR A 186 -2.38 17.03 -10.27
N LEU A 187 -2.37 18.25 -10.83
CA LEU A 187 -3.56 19.11 -10.91
C LEU A 187 -4.70 18.53 -11.76
N LEU A 188 -4.38 17.69 -12.75
CA LEU A 188 -5.40 17.10 -13.61
C LEU A 188 -6.27 16.09 -12.84
N PRO A 189 -7.60 16.07 -13.06
CA PRO A 189 -8.47 15.09 -12.43
C PRO A 189 -7.99 13.66 -12.69
N GLY A 190 -7.79 12.88 -11.62
CA GLY A 190 -7.34 11.49 -11.70
C GLY A 190 -5.82 11.30 -11.76
N ALA A 191 -5.02 12.32 -12.05
CA ALA A 191 -3.56 12.20 -12.15
C ALA A 191 -2.91 11.75 -10.83
N ASN A 192 -3.51 12.06 -9.68
CA ASN A 192 -3.04 11.60 -8.37
C ASN A 192 -3.24 10.08 -8.12
N ARG A 193 -4.11 9.42 -8.89
CA ARG A 193 -4.28 7.95 -8.87
C ARG A 193 -3.19 7.28 -9.68
N ASP A 194 -2.83 7.90 -10.80
CA ASP A 194 -1.80 7.39 -11.69
C ASP A 194 -0.39 7.72 -11.18
N TYR A 195 -0.19 8.87 -10.56
CA TYR A 195 1.08 9.27 -9.95
C TYR A 195 0.86 9.56 -8.48
N THR A 196 1.03 8.54 -7.65
CA THR A 196 0.75 8.62 -6.22
C THR A 196 1.86 9.35 -5.48
N PRO A 197 1.62 9.81 -4.23
CA PRO A 197 2.69 10.39 -3.43
C PRO A 197 3.88 9.44 -3.20
N LEU A 198 3.63 8.12 -3.18
CA LEU A 198 4.66 7.11 -3.06
C LEU A 198 5.54 7.02 -4.33
N ASP A 199 4.91 7.13 -5.51
CA ASP A 199 5.66 7.15 -6.78
C ASP A 199 6.51 8.44 -6.87
N PHE A 200 5.94 9.58 -6.45
CA PHE A 200 6.66 10.85 -6.41
C PHE A 200 7.88 10.83 -5.50
N ILE A 201 7.73 10.35 -4.26
CA ILE A 201 8.86 10.31 -3.32
C ILE A 201 9.94 9.32 -3.77
N ARG A 202 9.56 8.24 -4.46
CA ARG A 202 10.53 7.31 -5.04
C ARG A 202 11.34 7.98 -6.14
N ASP A 203 10.69 8.69 -7.05
CA ASP A 203 11.38 9.40 -8.13
C ASP A 203 12.31 10.48 -7.55
N VAL A 204 11.90 11.16 -6.46
CA VAL A 204 12.76 12.09 -5.70
C VAL A 204 13.97 11.38 -5.11
N TYR A 205 13.78 10.23 -4.45
CA TYR A 205 14.89 9.44 -3.89
C TYR A 205 15.88 8.99 -4.96
N ILE A 206 15.38 8.54 -6.11
CA ILE A 206 16.24 8.07 -7.20
C ILE A 206 17.02 9.22 -7.82
N LEU A 207 16.40 10.39 -7.99
CA LEU A 207 17.08 11.59 -8.43
C LEU A 207 18.19 11.99 -7.43
N ASP A 208 17.87 12.00 -6.15
CA ASP A 208 18.80 12.37 -5.07
C ASP A 208 19.94 11.35 -4.85
N ALA A 209 19.73 10.09 -5.23
CA ALA A 209 20.76 9.06 -5.25
C ALA A 209 21.56 9.03 -6.56
N SER A 210 21.18 9.84 -7.57
CA SER A 210 21.87 9.94 -8.85
C SER A 210 22.86 11.11 -8.86
N ASP A 211 23.75 11.14 -9.84
CA ASP A 211 24.68 12.27 -10.05
C ASP A 211 24.01 13.49 -10.73
N THR A 212 22.68 13.46 -10.93
CA THR A 212 21.93 14.54 -11.59
C THR A 212 21.49 15.59 -10.57
N GLU A 213 22.33 16.59 -10.35
CA GLU A 213 22.03 17.71 -9.44
C GLU A 213 21.63 19.00 -10.15
N GLU A 214 21.87 19.11 -11.47
CA GLU A 214 21.70 20.35 -12.22
C GLU A 214 20.73 20.18 -13.39
N THR A 215 19.92 21.21 -13.63
CA THR A 215 19.13 21.31 -14.86
C THR A 215 20.03 21.67 -16.04
N ARG A 216 19.53 21.48 -17.27
CA ARG A 216 20.17 21.93 -18.51
C ARG A 216 20.44 23.44 -18.55
N LYS A 217 19.68 24.21 -17.79
CA LYS A 217 19.86 25.66 -17.64
C LYS A 217 20.88 26.04 -16.55
N GLY A 218 21.53 25.06 -15.93
CA GLY A 218 22.53 25.25 -14.88
C GLY A 218 21.94 25.54 -13.49
N TYR A 219 20.65 25.30 -13.27
CA TYR A 219 20.06 25.47 -11.94
C TYR A 219 20.36 24.24 -11.09
N ARG A 220 21.04 24.44 -9.97
CA ARG A 220 21.42 23.36 -9.05
C ARG A 220 20.31 23.09 -8.03
N MET A 221 19.85 21.85 -7.97
CA MET A 221 18.87 21.36 -7.00
C MET A 221 19.53 21.13 -5.64
N SER A 222 18.80 21.42 -4.57
CA SER A 222 19.11 21.01 -3.22
C SER A 222 17.81 20.56 -2.52
N LEU A 223 17.88 19.41 -1.85
CA LEU A 223 16.76 18.83 -1.10
C LEU A 223 16.99 19.02 0.40
N THR A 224 15.92 19.35 1.12
CA THR A 224 15.97 19.62 2.55
C THR A 224 15.11 18.62 3.33
N ALA A 225 15.70 18.02 4.37
CA ALA A 225 15.03 17.05 5.24
C ALA A 225 14.15 17.69 6.32
N SER A 226 14.25 19.01 6.51
CA SER A 226 13.53 19.76 7.53
C SER A 226 12.80 20.93 6.89
N THR A 227 11.62 21.27 7.42
CA THR A 227 10.83 22.44 7.04
C THR A 227 11.47 23.72 7.59
N VAL A 228 12.66 24.09 7.12
CA VAL A 228 13.30 25.36 7.48
C VAL A 228 12.74 26.51 6.64
N SER A 229 11.40 26.67 6.56
CA SER A 229 10.79 27.98 6.26
C SER A 229 9.26 27.96 6.32
N ARG A 230 8.71 28.74 7.27
CA ARG A 230 7.37 29.37 7.33
C ARG A 230 6.08 28.53 7.15
N GLU A 231 6.13 27.28 6.72
CA GLU A 231 4.95 26.43 6.49
C GLU A 231 4.94 25.22 7.44
N ARG A 232 4.58 25.48 8.70
CA ARG A 232 4.57 24.50 9.81
C ARG A 232 3.62 23.30 9.61
N SER A 233 2.88 23.20 8.50
CA SER A 233 1.85 22.17 8.26
C SER A 233 2.02 21.36 6.98
N ALA A 234 3.09 21.60 6.20
CA ALA A 234 3.33 20.80 5.00
C ALA A 234 3.77 19.37 5.37
N PRO A 235 3.24 18.33 4.69
CA PRO A 235 3.61 16.97 5.01
C PRO A 235 5.08 16.72 4.62
N ILE A 236 5.82 16.10 5.54
CA ILE A 236 7.13 15.53 5.27
C ILE A 236 6.91 14.18 4.59
N TYR A 237 7.60 13.97 3.47
CA TYR A 237 7.61 12.67 2.81
C TYR A 237 8.75 11.84 3.38
N ARG A 238 8.41 10.70 3.98
CA ARG A 238 9.37 9.73 4.47
C ARG A 238 9.58 8.65 3.42
N PHE A 239 10.82 8.25 3.23
CA PHE A 239 11.20 7.21 2.29
C PHE A 239 12.15 6.21 2.94
N VAL A 240 11.91 4.92 2.72
CA VAL A 240 12.81 3.86 3.20
C VAL A 240 13.72 3.46 2.06
N THR A 241 15.02 3.61 2.24
CA THR A 241 16.06 3.21 1.28
C THR A 241 16.21 1.69 1.19
N ARG A 242 16.96 1.19 0.20
CA ARG A 242 17.18 -0.25 0.00
C ARG A 242 17.96 -0.89 1.15
N GLU A 243 18.67 -0.08 1.91
CA GLU A 243 19.48 -0.44 3.07
C GLU A 243 18.70 -0.36 4.39
N GLY A 244 17.39 -0.05 4.33
CA GLY A 244 16.53 0.10 5.51
C GLY A 244 16.81 1.37 6.32
N ILE A 245 17.38 2.40 5.69
CA ILE A 245 17.58 3.72 6.29
C ILE A 245 16.40 4.63 5.91
N GLU A 246 15.84 5.35 6.88
CA GLU A 246 14.84 6.37 6.62
C GLU A 246 15.49 7.64 6.06
N LYS A 247 14.89 8.19 5.01
CA LYS A 247 15.26 9.49 4.44
C LYS A 247 14.01 10.36 4.34
N ASP A 248 14.07 11.51 4.99
CA ASP A 248 12.99 12.48 5.01
C ASP A 248 13.23 13.56 3.96
N TYR A 249 12.18 13.90 3.21
CA TYR A 249 12.15 14.96 2.21
C TYR A 249 11.00 15.91 2.50
N ALA A 250 11.33 17.17 2.77
CA ALA A 250 10.35 18.21 3.10
C ALA A 250 10.28 19.29 2.03
N GLY A 251 11.46 19.78 1.60
CA GLY A 251 11.57 20.92 0.70
C GLY A 251 12.57 20.68 -0.43
N ILE A 252 12.46 21.55 -1.43
CA ILE A 252 13.34 21.64 -2.59
C ILE A 252 13.65 23.11 -2.88
N LYS A 253 14.90 23.37 -3.25
CA LYS A 253 15.38 24.66 -3.72
C LYS A 253 16.19 24.47 -5.00
N PHE A 254 16.03 25.39 -5.94
CA PHE A 254 16.92 25.50 -7.10
C PHE A 254 17.76 26.76 -6.99
N THR A 255 19.09 26.65 -7.05
CA THR A 255 19.98 27.80 -7.04
C THR A 255 20.35 28.13 -8.49
N PRO A 256 20.23 29.39 -8.93
CA PRO A 256 20.62 29.78 -10.28
C PRO A 256 22.11 29.53 -10.52
N PRO A 257 22.52 29.29 -11.78
CA PRO A 257 23.93 29.19 -12.11
C PRO A 257 24.66 30.47 -11.69
N ALA A 258 25.92 30.33 -11.27
CA ALA A 258 26.75 31.50 -11.00
C ALA A 258 26.74 32.40 -12.24
N PRO A 259 26.62 33.73 -12.08
CA PRO A 259 26.78 34.63 -13.21
C PRO A 259 28.14 34.33 -13.84
N ALA A 260 28.17 34.14 -15.15
CA ALA A 260 29.43 34.09 -15.88
C ALA A 260 30.17 35.37 -15.47
N LEU A 261 31.33 35.21 -14.82
CA LEU A 261 32.22 36.33 -14.61
C LEU A 261 32.59 36.81 -16.00
N ASP A 262 31.99 37.92 -16.43
CA ASP A 262 32.40 38.63 -17.62
C ASP A 262 33.88 38.95 -17.41
N LEU A 263 34.73 38.17 -18.07
CA LEU A 263 36.13 38.53 -18.28
C LEU A 263 36.11 39.69 -19.27
N GLU A 264 35.76 40.87 -18.77
CA GLU A 264 35.98 42.13 -19.47
C GLU A 264 37.49 42.23 -19.75
N SER A 265 37.79 42.20 -21.05
CA SER A 265 39.12 42.38 -21.63
C SER A 265 39.32 43.84 -22.00
#